data_AF-A0A6V8EYC8-F1
#
_entry.id   AF-A0A6V8EYC8-F1
#
_cell.length_a   1.000
_cell.length_b   1.000
_cell.length_c   1.000
_cell.angle_alpha   90.00
_cell.angle_beta   90.00
_cell.angle_gamma   90.00
#
_symmetry.space_group_name_H-M   'P 1'
#
loop_
_entity.id
_entity.type
_entity.pdbx_description
1 polymer ?
#
loop_
_entity_poly.entity_id
_entity_poly.type
_entity_poly.pdbx_seq_one_letter_code
_entity_poly.pdbx_strand_id
1 'polypeptide(L)' 'MADEQDRIVEINGKAAYCRETGSGKFYVGISFQGTPDENIQFVKHMVRANYYRRSSVKSKQL' A
#
# COMPACT_ATOMS: atom_id res chain seq x y z
N MET A 1 23.73 3.08 8.54
CA MET A 1 23.32 1.69 8.20
C MET A 1 22.17 1.35 9.13
N ALA A 2 20.95 1.70 8.74
CA ALA A 2 19.73 1.31 9.44
C ALA A 2 18.81 0.85 8.33
N ASP A 3 18.51 -0.43 8.35
CA ASP A 3 17.77 -1.14 7.32
C ASP A 3 16.58 -0.33 6.80
N GLU A 4 16.63 -0.05 5.50
CA GLU A 4 15.47 0.13 4.64
C GLU A 4 14.72 -1.21 4.58
N GLN A 5 14.33 -1.78 5.73
CA GLN A 5 13.48 -2.95 5.81
C GLN A 5 12.20 -2.58 5.08
N ASP A 6 12.07 -3.11 3.87
CA ASP A 6 10.87 -3.70 3.31
C ASP A 6 9.75 -3.78 4.35
N ARG A 7 9.03 -2.67 4.54
CA ARG A 7 7.83 -2.62 5.38
C ARG A 7 6.70 -3.26 4.60
N ILE A 8 6.84 -4.57 4.38
CA ILE A 8 5.79 -5.41 3.84
C ILE A 8 4.71 -5.46 4.92
N VAL A 9 3.56 -4.87 4.62
CA VAL A 9 2.38 -4.97 5.46
C VAL A 9 1.54 -6.07 4.89
N GLU A 10 1.46 -7.18 5.61
CA GLU A 10 0.58 -8.29 5.26
C GLU A 10 -0.88 -7.84 5.38
N ILE A 11 -1.69 -8.19 4.38
CA ILE A 11 -3.14 -7.95 4.38
C ILE A 11 -3.88 -9.24 4.07
N ASN A 12 -4.90 -9.53 4.86
CA ASN A 12 -5.86 -10.60 4.55
C ASN A 12 -7.03 -10.01 3.76
N GLY A 13 -7.19 -10.47 2.52
CA GLY A 13 -8.21 -9.94 1.62
C GLY A 13 -8.68 -10.94 0.58
N LYS A 14 -9.84 -10.67 -0.01
CA LYS A 14 -10.40 -11.41 -1.15
C LYS A 14 -10.40 -10.53 -2.38
N ALA A 15 -10.11 -11.11 -3.55
CA ALA A 15 -10.30 -10.43 -4.82
C ALA A 15 -11.80 -10.14 -5.01
N ALA A 16 -12.17 -8.86 -4.97
CA ALA A 16 -13.54 -8.40 -5.15
C ALA A 16 -13.83 -8.07 -6.63
N TYR A 17 -12.78 -7.78 -7.39
CA TYR A 17 -12.88 -7.44 -8.80
C TYR A 17 -11.54 -7.70 -9.49
N CYS A 18 -11.58 -8.12 -10.75
CA CYS A 18 -10.43 -8.24 -11.62
C CYS A 18 -10.80 -7.80 -13.04
N ARG A 19 -9.98 -6.94 -13.66
CA ARG A 19 -10.17 -6.51 -15.06
C ARG A 19 -8.83 -6.38 -15.76
N GLU A 20 -8.77 -6.93 -16.97
CA GLU A 20 -7.64 -6.73 -17.87
C GLU A 20 -7.60 -5.29 -18.43
N THR A 21 -6.41 -4.70 -18.49
CA THR A 21 -6.20 -3.31 -18.94
C THR A 21 -5.83 -3.21 -20.42
N GLY A 22 -5.96 -4.30 -21.20
CA GLY A 22 -5.65 -4.35 -22.63
C GLY A 22 -4.16 -4.44 -22.99
N SER A 23 -3.27 -4.53 -21.99
CA SER A 23 -1.80 -4.67 -22.15
C SER A 23 -1.25 -5.92 -21.46
N GLY A 24 -2.11 -6.93 -21.22
CA GLY A 24 -1.77 -8.11 -20.42
C GLY A 24 -1.59 -7.82 -18.92
N LYS A 25 -1.90 -6.60 -18.46
CA LYS A 25 -1.94 -6.22 -17.05
C LYS A 25 -3.38 -6.31 -16.52
N PHE A 26 -3.50 -6.51 -15.21
CA PHE A 26 -4.78 -6.61 -14.54
C PHE A 26 -4.90 -5.58 -13.43
N TYR A 27 -6.06 -4.94 -13.35
CA TYR A 27 -6.50 -4.25 -12.15
C TYR A 27 -7.25 -5.21 -11.26
N VAL A 28 -6.79 -5.33 -10.01
CA VAL A 28 -7.42 -6.16 -8.99
C VAL A 28 -7.90 -5.27 -7.84
N GLY A 29 -9.18 -5.36 -7.52
CA GLY A 29 -9.74 -4.77 -6.31
C GLY A 29 -9.71 -5.82 -5.18
N ILE A 30 -9.19 -5.45 -4.02
CA ILE A 30 -9.13 -6.31 -2.83
C ILE A 30 -10.13 -5.81 -1.80
N SER A 31 -11.02 -6.70 -1.34
CA SER A 31 -11.86 -6.47 -0.17
C SER A 31 -11.13 -7.00 1.06
N PHE A 32 -10.87 -6.12 2.04
CA PHE A 32 -10.20 -6.50 3.28
C PHE A 32 -11.12 -7.33 4.18
N GLN A 33 -10.57 -8.40 4.76
CA GLN A 33 -11.30 -9.28 5.68
C GLN A 33 -11.05 -8.98 7.16
N GLY A 34 -10.23 -7.96 7.47
CA GLY A 34 -10.01 -7.51 8.84
C GLY A 34 -11.23 -6.78 9.42
N THR A 35 -11.23 -6.65 10.75
CA THR A 35 -12.11 -5.77 11.49
C THR A 35 -11.98 -4.31 11.03
N PRO A 36 -12.98 -3.45 11.31
CA PRO A 36 -12.89 -2.02 10.99
C PRO A 36 -11.60 -1.36 11.51
N ASP A 37 -11.19 -1.70 12.74
CA ASP A 37 -10.00 -1.13 13.37
C ASP A 37 -8.71 -1.58 12.69
N GLU A 38 -8.58 -2.86 12.34
CA GLU A 38 -7.44 -3.38 11.57
C GLU A 38 -7.33 -2.69 10.21
N ASN A 39 -8.46 -2.52 9.52
CA ASN A 39 -8.51 -1.83 8.23
C ASN A 39 -8.10 -0.35 8.36
N ILE A 40 -8.55 0.34 9.40
CA ILE A 40 -8.15 1.73 9.68
C ILE A 40 -6.66 1.83 9.96
N GLN A 41 -6.11 0.92 10.76
CA GLN A 41 -4.67 0.90 11.05
C GLN A 41 -3.85 0.66 9.78
N PHE A 42 -4.28 -0.26 8.92
CA PHE A 42 -3.64 -0.50 7.63
C PHE A 42 -3.61 0.77 6.76
N VAL A 43 -4.74 1.45 6.59
CA VAL A 43 -4.83 2.68 5.80
C VAL A 43 -3.94 3.78 6.38
N LYS A 44 -3.90 3.94 7.72
CA LYS A 44 -3.00 4.90 8.38
C LYS A 44 -1.52 4.61 8.08
N HIS A 45 -1.12 3.35 8.06
CA HIS A 45 0.26 2.96 7.71
C HIS A 45 0.59 3.35 6.27
N MET A 46 -0.31 3.09 5.31
CA MET A 46 -0.12 3.49 3.92
C MET A 46 0.01 5.00 3.74
N VAL A 47 -0.88 5.78 4.37
CA VAL A 47 -0.84 7.25 4.29
C VAL A 47 0.48 7.79 4.84
N ARG A 48 0.92 7.29 6.00
CA ARG A 48 2.21 7.66 6.60
C ARG A 48 3.38 7.29 5.69
N ALA A 49 3.41 6.05 5.17
CA ALA A 49 4.47 5.60 4.27
C ALA A 49 4.57 6.48 3.01
N ASN A 50 3.43 6.81 2.40
CA ASN A 50 3.39 7.72 1.25
C ASN A 50 3.85 9.14 1.62
N TYR A 51 3.45 9.67 2.78
CA TYR A 51 3.90 10.97 3.26
C TYR A 51 5.42 11.01 3.43
N TYR A 52 6.01 10.02 4.11
CA TYR A 52 7.47 9.96 4.30
C TYR A 52 8.22 9.81 2.97
N ARG A 53 7.71 8.99 2.04
CA ARG A 53 8.31 8.84 0.71
C ARG A 53 8.28 10.15 -0.08
N ARG A 54 7.24 10.95 0.03
CA ARG A 54 7.16 12.27 -0.62
C ARG A 54 8.09 13.29 0.03
N SER A 55 8.21 13.27 1.35
CA SER A 55 9.11 14.14 2.09
C SER A 55 10.59 13.82 1.81
N SER A 56 10.96 12.55 1.64
CA SER A 56 12.33 12.14 1.29
C SER A 56 12.68 12.45 -0.17
N VAL A 57 11.71 12.47 -1.09
CA VAL A 57 11.92 12.93 -2.47
C VAL A 57 12.18 14.44 -2.52
N LYS A 58 11.51 15.24 -1.69
CA LYS A 58 11.74 16.70 -1.61
C LYS A 58 13.10 17.08 -1.06
N SER A 59 13.68 16.28 -0.16
CA SER A 59 15.00 16.57 0.42
C SER A 59 16.20 16.11 -0.43
N LYS A 60 16.00 15.33 -1.50
CA LYS A 60 17.06 14.92 -2.45
C LYS A 60 17.25 15.88 -3.64
N GLN A 61 16.53 17.00 -3.69
CA GLN A 61 16.62 18.02 -4.77
C GLN A 61 17.37 19.30 -4.36
N LEU A 62 18.07 19.28 -3.22
CA LEU A 62 18.91 20.39 -2.74
C LEU A 62 20.38 19.95 -2.69
#